data_AF-A0A078IMR0-F1
#
_entry.id   AF-A0A078IMR0-F1
#
_cell.length_a   1.000
_cell.length_b   1.000
_cell.length_c   1.000
_cell.angle_alpha   90.00
_cell.angle_beta   90.00
_cell.angle_gamma   90.00
#
_symmetry.space_group_name_H-M   'P 1'
#
loop_
_entity.id
_entity.type
_entity.pdbx_description
1 polymer ?
#
loop_
_entity_poly.entity_id
_entity_poly.type
_entity_poly.pdbx_seq_one_letter_code
_entity_poly.pdbx_strand_id
1 'polypeptide(L)'
;MDSEIDVDNSPAYRWINKHADFEKLFLAGDSAGGNICHHLATRAKREGIDSVISGVVLIHPYFWGKAPVDEFETRDERKRKGVEARWRVASPNSEEGVDDPLFNVVGSESVDISGLGCGRVLVVVAGDDTFARQGLGYAAKLEKSGWEGEVESPDTDNARKVVNKVAEFIQK
;
A
#
# COMPACT_ATOMS: atom_id res chain seq x y z
N MET A 1 4.13 31.75 3.75
CA MET A 1 2.84 31.97 3.08
C MET A 1 2.10 30.69 3.37
N ASP A 2 1.36 30.66 4.47
CA ASP A 2 0.75 29.44 4.99
C ASP A 2 -0.55 29.26 4.22
N SER A 3 -0.52 28.40 3.20
CA SER A 3 -1.75 27.93 2.56
C SER A 3 -2.34 26.84 3.44
N GLU A 4 -3.36 27.17 4.24
CA GLU A 4 -4.19 26.17 4.90
C GLU A 4 -4.72 25.18 3.85
N ILE A 5 -4.43 23.90 4.04
CA ILE A 5 -4.99 22.84 3.22
C ILE A 5 -6.41 22.61 3.71
N ASP A 6 -7.37 23.27 3.07
CA ASP A 6 -8.80 23.06 3.31
C ASP A 6 -9.35 22.08 2.28
N VAL A 7 -9.98 20.99 2.74
CA VAL A 7 -10.82 20.15 1.87
C VAL A 7 -12.08 20.94 1.53
N ASP A 8 -12.74 20.65 0.40
CA ASP A 8 -14.00 21.30 -0.04
C ASP A 8 -14.90 21.77 1.13
N ASN A 9 -15.25 23.05 1.21
CA ASN A 9 -16.02 23.61 2.33
C ASN A 9 -17.52 23.22 2.35
N SER A 10 -17.92 22.21 1.57
CA SER A 10 -19.24 21.59 1.63
C SER A 10 -19.51 20.95 3.00
N PRO A 11 -20.79 20.78 3.40
CA PRO A 11 -21.16 20.24 4.70
C PRO A 11 -20.52 18.87 5.01
N ALA A 12 -20.18 18.09 3.98
CA ALA A 12 -19.58 16.78 4.12
C ALA A 12 -18.16 16.81 4.71
N TYR A 13 -17.38 17.87 4.46
CA TYR A 13 -15.97 17.95 4.89
C TYR A 13 -15.70 19.00 5.97
N ARG A 14 -16.69 19.80 6.40
CA ARG A 14 -16.51 20.75 7.51
C ARG A 14 -15.98 20.12 8.79
N TRP A 15 -16.34 18.87 9.06
CA TRP A 15 -15.82 18.15 10.22
C TRP A 15 -14.32 17.89 10.10
N ILE A 16 -13.85 17.45 8.93
CA ILE A 16 -12.43 17.15 8.74
C ILE A 16 -11.58 18.42 8.73
N ASN A 17 -12.03 19.49 8.07
CA ASN A 17 -11.34 20.79 8.10
C ASN A 17 -11.17 21.35 9.52
N LYS A 18 -12.14 21.07 10.41
CA LYS A 18 -12.12 21.56 11.78
C LYS A 18 -11.25 20.72 12.72
N HIS A 19 -11.10 19.43 12.45
CA HIS A 19 -10.56 18.47 13.42
C HIS A 19 -9.29 17.75 12.98
N ALA A 20 -8.98 17.73 11.68
CA ALA A 20 -7.79 17.08 11.18
C ALA A 20 -6.56 18.00 11.27
N ASP A 21 -5.42 17.38 11.51
CA ASP A 21 -4.11 17.98 11.34
C ASP A 21 -3.57 17.55 9.97
N PHE A 22 -3.69 18.43 8.97
CA PHE A 22 -3.24 18.14 7.61
C PHE A 22 -1.72 18.18 7.44
N GLU A 23 -0.96 18.60 8.47
CA GLU A 23 0.50 18.40 8.50
C GLU A 23 0.87 16.94 8.81
N LYS A 24 -0.10 16.15 9.32
CA LYS A 24 0.06 14.76 9.73
C LYS A 24 -0.91 13.80 9.03
N LEU A 25 -0.92 13.82 7.70
CA LEU A 25 -1.78 12.92 6.92
C LEU A 25 -1.11 11.54 6.74
N PHE A 26 -1.85 10.48 7.05
CA PHE A 26 -1.44 9.10 6.78
C PHE A 26 -2.43 8.43 5.83
N LEU A 27 -1.91 7.65 4.88
CA LEU A 27 -2.73 6.73 4.10
C LEU A 27 -2.68 5.36 4.76
N ALA A 28 -3.82 4.73 5.00
CA ALA A 28 -3.88 3.42 5.62
C ALA A 28 -4.96 2.56 4.96
N GLY A 29 -4.65 1.30 4.69
CA GLY A 29 -5.63 0.36 4.15
C GLY A 29 -5.21 -1.10 4.27
N ASP A 30 -6.19 -1.97 4.40
CA ASP A 30 -6.03 -3.42 4.39
C ASP A 30 -6.37 -4.01 3.02
N SER A 31 -5.73 -5.12 2.64
CA SER A 31 -6.05 -5.84 1.40
C SER A 31 -6.03 -4.89 0.18
N ALA A 32 -7.15 -4.77 -0.55
CA ALA A 32 -7.31 -3.85 -1.67
C ALA A 32 -7.11 -2.38 -1.26
N GLY A 33 -7.46 -2.00 -0.02
CA GLY A 33 -7.20 -0.67 0.52
C GLY A 33 -5.71 -0.36 0.62
N GLY A 34 -4.87 -1.35 0.96
CA GLY A 34 -3.42 -1.21 0.96
C GLY A 34 -2.87 -0.98 -0.46
N ASN A 35 -3.37 -1.74 -1.44
CA ASN A 35 -3.05 -1.53 -2.85
C ASN A 35 -3.42 -0.11 -3.31
N ILE A 36 -4.61 0.37 -2.95
CA ILE A 36 -5.06 1.74 -3.26
C ILE A 36 -4.14 2.78 -2.61
N CYS A 37 -3.77 2.61 -1.34
CA CYS A 37 -2.87 3.54 -0.64
C CYS A 37 -1.51 3.66 -1.32
N HIS A 38 -0.94 2.55 -1.79
CA HIS A 38 0.29 2.56 -2.58
C HIS A 38 0.14 3.43 -3.83
N HIS A 39 -0.89 3.20 -4.64
CA HIS A 39 -1.09 3.95 -5.88
C HIS A 39 -1.43 5.42 -5.63
N LEU A 40 -2.15 5.74 -4.55
CA LEU A 40 -2.41 7.12 -4.14
C LEU A 40 -1.11 7.84 -3.75
N ALA A 41 -0.23 7.20 -2.99
CA ALA A 41 1.08 7.79 -2.63
C ALA A 41 1.98 7.99 -3.87
N THR A 42 2.02 7.02 -4.78
CA THR A 42 2.74 7.14 -6.05
C THR A 42 2.17 8.29 -6.91
N ARG A 43 0.84 8.42 -6.97
CA ARG A 43 0.18 9.50 -7.69
C ARG A 43 0.44 10.87 -7.04
N ALA A 44 0.41 10.95 -5.72
CA ALA A 44 0.69 12.18 -4.99
C ALA A 44 2.08 12.74 -5.33
N LYS A 45 3.09 11.86 -5.47
CA LYS A 45 4.41 12.28 -5.95
C LYS A 45 4.37 12.88 -7.34
N ARG A 46 3.69 12.22 -8.28
CA ARG A 46 3.58 12.67 -9.67
C ARG A 46 2.86 14.01 -9.79
N GLU A 47 1.88 14.25 -8.92
CA GLU A 47 1.11 15.50 -8.87
C GLU A 47 1.77 16.59 -8.01
N GLY A 48 2.90 16.29 -7.34
CA GLY A 48 3.65 17.25 -6.53
C GLY A 48 2.95 17.63 -5.21
N ILE A 49 2.10 16.75 -4.70
CA ILE A 49 1.37 16.92 -3.43
C ILE A 49 1.84 15.92 -2.36
N ASP A 50 2.98 15.25 -2.57
CA ASP A 50 3.53 14.24 -1.65
C ASP A 50 3.94 14.82 -0.29
N SER A 51 4.23 16.11 -0.21
CA SER A 51 4.66 16.78 1.03
C SER A 51 3.64 16.69 2.17
N VAL A 52 2.38 16.38 1.88
CA VAL A 52 1.33 16.25 2.91
C VAL A 52 1.31 14.85 3.54
N ILE A 53 1.86 13.83 2.86
CA ILE A 53 1.73 12.43 3.29
C ILE A 53 2.89 12.07 4.23
N SER A 54 2.60 12.01 5.53
CA SER A 54 3.56 11.68 6.59
C SER A 54 3.93 10.19 6.64
N GLY A 55 3.10 9.32 6.08
CA GLY A 55 3.38 7.89 5.98
C GLY A 55 2.25 7.07 5.37
N VAL A 56 2.58 5.83 5.01
CA VAL A 56 1.64 4.85 4.43
C VAL A 56 1.63 3.57 5.26
N VAL A 57 0.45 3.06 5.58
CA VAL A 57 0.23 1.82 6.33
C VAL A 57 -0.47 0.81 5.43
N LEU A 58 0.23 -0.28 5.14
CA LEU A 58 -0.22 -1.37 4.27
C LEU A 58 -0.45 -2.63 5.11
N ILE A 59 -1.71 -3.02 5.29
CA ILE A 59 -2.07 -4.21 6.07
C ILE A 59 -2.46 -5.32 5.10
N HIS A 60 -1.65 -6.36 5.00
CA HIS A 60 -1.89 -7.49 4.08
C HIS A 60 -2.18 -7.02 2.65
N PRO A 61 -1.32 -6.17 2.04
CA PRO A 61 -1.67 -5.47 0.81
C PRO A 61 -1.94 -6.44 -0.34
N TYR A 62 -3.00 -6.15 -1.10
CA TYR A 62 -3.44 -6.95 -2.25
C TYR A 62 -2.54 -6.70 -3.46
N PHE A 63 -1.32 -7.22 -3.40
CA PHE A 63 -0.36 -7.29 -4.49
C PHE A 63 -0.22 -8.73 -4.99
N TRP A 64 -0.04 -8.89 -6.30
CA TRP A 64 0.09 -10.21 -6.90
C TRP A 64 0.68 -10.15 -8.29
N GLY A 65 1.44 -11.18 -8.67
CA GLY A 65 1.86 -11.40 -10.05
C GLY A 65 1.71 -12.87 -10.43
N LYS A 66 1.75 -13.18 -11.72
CA LYS A 66 1.68 -14.57 -12.19
C LYS A 66 2.89 -15.37 -11.72
N ALA A 67 4.08 -14.78 -11.78
CA ALA A 67 5.30 -15.37 -11.23
C ALA A 67 5.32 -15.22 -9.69
N PRO A 68 5.52 -16.32 -8.94
CA PRO A 68 5.73 -16.25 -7.49
C PRO A 68 6.96 -15.41 -7.16
N VAL A 69 6.92 -14.60 -6.09
CA VAL A 69 8.08 -13.79 -5.67
C VAL A 69 9.24 -14.63 -5.13
N ASP A 70 8.95 -15.83 -4.63
CA ASP A 70 9.93 -16.78 -4.12
C ASP A 70 9.39 -18.24 -4.08
N GLU A 71 10.18 -19.14 -3.51
CA GLU A 71 9.83 -20.55 -3.30
C GLU A 71 8.73 -20.78 -2.24
N PHE A 72 8.47 -19.81 -1.35
CA PHE A 72 7.50 -19.94 -0.27
C PHE A 72 6.09 -19.45 -0.65
N GLU A 73 5.96 -18.63 -1.70
CA GLU A 73 4.64 -18.21 -2.17
C GLU A 73 3.83 -19.40 -2.72
N THR A 74 2.51 -19.40 -2.47
CA THR A 74 1.62 -20.51 -2.84
C THR A 74 1.66 -20.84 -4.33
N ARG A 75 1.87 -22.13 -4.62
CA ARG A 75 1.76 -22.72 -5.97
C ARG A 75 0.46 -23.50 -6.17
N ASP A 76 -0.43 -23.48 -5.16
CA ASP A 76 -1.75 -24.11 -5.26
C ASP A 76 -2.59 -23.45 -6.36
N GLU A 77 -2.85 -24.18 -7.44
CA GLU A 77 -3.55 -23.65 -8.60
C GLU A 77 -4.94 -23.10 -8.29
N ARG A 78 -5.66 -23.72 -7.34
CA ARG A 78 -7.02 -23.30 -6.99
C ARG A 78 -6.99 -21.94 -6.31
N LYS A 79 -6.06 -21.72 -5.38
CA LYS A 79 -5.84 -20.42 -4.74
C LYS A 79 -5.46 -19.36 -5.77
N ARG A 80 -4.49 -19.65 -6.64
CA ARG A 80 -4.03 -18.71 -7.68
C ARG A 80 -5.14 -18.34 -8.67
N LYS A 81 -5.90 -19.32 -9.19
CA LYS A 81 -7.09 -19.09 -10.04
C LYS A 81 -8.16 -18.26 -9.32
N GLY A 82 -8.32 -18.45 -8.01
CA GLY A 82 -9.21 -17.62 -7.19
C GLY A 82 -8.78 -16.15 -7.11
N VAL A 83 -7.47 -15.88 -7.00
CA VAL A 83 -6.91 -14.52 -7.04
C VAL A 83 -7.12 -13.90 -8.43
N GLU A 84 -6.81 -14.65 -9.50
CA GLU A 84 -7.04 -14.20 -10.88
C GLU A 84 -8.50 -13.84 -11.15
N ALA A 85 -9.45 -14.68 -10.68
CA ALA A 85 -10.87 -14.42 -10.85
C ALA A 85 -11.32 -13.13 -10.14
N ARG A 86 -10.82 -12.87 -8.91
CA ARG A 86 -11.12 -11.62 -8.19
C ARG A 86 -10.54 -10.40 -8.90
N TRP A 87 -9.31 -10.50 -9.42
CA TRP A 87 -8.71 -9.39 -10.17
C TRP A 87 -9.48 -9.09 -11.46
N ARG A 88 -9.94 -10.12 -12.19
CA ARG A 88 -10.81 -9.92 -13.36
C ARG A 88 -12.12 -9.20 -13.05
N VAL A 89 -12.64 -9.31 -11.83
CA VAL A 89 -13.82 -8.54 -11.40
C VAL A 89 -13.44 -7.08 -11.10
N ALA A 90 -12.30 -6.85 -10.48
CA ALA A 90 -11.82 -5.50 -10.13
C ALA A 90 -11.32 -4.69 -11.34
N SER A 91 -10.66 -5.36 -12.28
CA SER A 91 -10.11 -4.79 -13.52
C SER A 91 -10.56 -5.63 -14.73
N PRO A 92 -11.84 -5.51 -15.14
CA PRO A 92 -12.42 -6.35 -16.20
C PRO A 92 -11.80 -6.10 -17.58
N ASN A 93 -11.14 -4.96 -17.77
CA ASN A 93 -10.51 -4.57 -19.03
C ASN A 93 -8.99 -4.76 -19.03
N SER A 94 -8.43 -5.38 -17.99
CA SER A 94 -7.00 -5.65 -17.93
C SER A 94 -6.58 -6.63 -19.04
N GLU A 95 -5.66 -6.21 -19.90
CA GLU A 95 -5.09 -7.05 -20.95
C GLU A 95 -4.06 -8.04 -20.38
N GLU A 96 -3.34 -7.63 -19.32
CA GLU A 96 -2.26 -8.40 -18.69
C GLU A 96 -2.77 -9.30 -17.56
N GLY A 97 -4.06 -9.24 -17.23
CA GLY A 97 -4.64 -10.03 -16.15
C GLY A 97 -3.94 -9.74 -14.83
N VAL A 98 -3.48 -10.77 -14.12
CA VAL A 98 -2.80 -10.54 -12.83
C VAL A 98 -1.40 -9.95 -12.94
N ASP A 99 -0.82 -9.89 -14.15
CA ASP A 99 0.45 -9.21 -14.37
C ASP A 99 0.27 -7.69 -14.60
N ASP A 100 -0.97 -7.19 -14.59
CA ASP A 100 -1.30 -5.77 -14.65
C ASP A 100 -0.51 -4.97 -13.60
N PRO A 101 0.17 -3.86 -13.96
CA PRO A 101 0.95 -3.03 -13.04
C PRO A 101 0.16 -2.53 -11.82
N LEU A 102 -1.16 -2.42 -11.91
CA LEU A 102 -1.99 -2.05 -10.77
C LEU A 102 -2.04 -3.15 -9.70
N PHE A 103 -1.79 -4.40 -10.08
CA PHE A 103 -1.78 -5.55 -9.18
C PHE A 103 -0.37 -6.11 -8.93
N ASN A 104 0.42 -6.24 -10.00
CA ASN A 104 1.79 -6.76 -10.01
C ASN A 104 2.82 -5.69 -9.64
N VAL A 105 2.63 -5.06 -8.49
CA VAL A 105 3.52 -3.99 -7.98
C VAL A 105 4.94 -4.49 -7.74
N VAL A 106 5.09 -5.74 -7.29
CA VAL A 106 6.39 -6.32 -6.94
C VAL A 106 7.12 -6.82 -8.19
N GLY A 107 6.48 -7.62 -9.01
CA GLY A 107 7.11 -8.29 -10.16
C GLY A 107 7.12 -7.48 -11.45
N SER A 108 6.39 -6.36 -11.54
CA SER A 108 6.44 -5.49 -12.72
C SER A 108 7.61 -4.52 -12.68
N GLU A 109 8.39 -4.51 -13.76
CA GLU A 109 9.47 -3.53 -14.00
C GLU A 109 8.94 -2.15 -14.36
N SER A 110 7.68 -2.04 -14.82
CA SER A 110 7.08 -0.74 -15.15
C SER A 110 6.63 0.04 -13.90
N VAL A 111 6.59 -0.62 -12.75
CA VAL A 111 6.20 -0.02 -11.47
C VAL A 111 7.45 0.47 -10.75
N ASP A 112 7.72 1.77 -10.92
CA ASP A 112 8.73 2.49 -10.15
C ASP A 112 8.19 2.84 -8.75
N ILE A 113 8.82 2.28 -7.72
CA ILE A 113 8.52 2.56 -6.31
C ILE A 113 9.59 3.40 -5.61
N SER A 114 10.65 3.81 -6.32
CA SER A 114 11.69 4.70 -5.79
C SER A 114 11.15 6.11 -5.50
N GLY A 115 10.17 6.54 -6.28
CA GLY A 115 9.47 7.81 -6.14
C GLY A 115 8.20 7.73 -5.28
N LEU A 116 8.12 6.87 -4.27
CA LEU A 116 6.92 6.82 -3.42
C LEU A 116 6.76 8.14 -2.66
N GLY A 117 5.59 8.78 -2.77
CA GLY A 117 5.30 10.12 -2.25
C GLY A 117 5.07 10.19 -0.74
N CYS A 118 5.87 9.50 0.05
CA CYS A 118 5.85 9.57 1.52
C CYS A 118 7.25 9.27 2.06
N GLY A 119 7.51 9.62 3.32
CA GLY A 119 8.80 9.36 3.99
C GLY A 119 8.85 8.06 4.80
N ARG A 120 7.70 7.41 5.04
CA ARG A 120 7.60 6.24 5.92
C ARG A 120 6.55 5.26 5.42
N VAL A 121 6.85 3.97 5.51
CA VAL A 121 5.93 2.89 5.15
C VAL A 121 5.93 1.81 6.23
N LEU A 122 4.75 1.40 6.68
CA LEU A 122 4.55 0.22 7.51
C LEU A 122 3.88 -0.87 6.68
N VAL A 123 4.52 -2.03 6.52
CA VAL A 123 3.98 -3.20 5.80
C VAL A 123 3.73 -4.35 6.77
N VAL A 124 2.47 -4.57 7.13
CA VAL A 124 2.08 -5.65 8.04
C VAL A 124 1.61 -6.86 7.26
N VAL A 125 2.20 -8.03 7.51
CA VAL A 125 1.78 -9.30 6.92
C VAL A 125 1.38 -10.30 8.01
N ALA A 126 0.48 -11.23 7.67
CA ALA A 126 0.18 -12.39 8.49
C ALA A 126 0.73 -13.63 7.78
N GLY A 127 1.56 -14.44 8.44
CA GLY A 127 2.28 -15.54 7.81
C GLY A 127 1.43 -16.53 6.99
N ASP A 128 0.20 -16.81 7.42
CA ASP A 128 -0.73 -17.72 6.71
C ASP A 128 -1.55 -17.05 5.59
N ASP A 129 -1.40 -15.74 5.39
CA ASP A 129 -2.06 -15.02 4.30
C ASP A 129 -1.44 -15.39 2.95
N THR A 130 -2.30 -15.61 1.96
CA THR A 130 -1.90 -15.84 0.57
C THR A 130 -1.06 -14.69 0.01
N PHE A 131 -1.29 -13.45 0.45
CA PHE A 131 -0.58 -12.25 0.00
C PHE A 131 0.69 -11.93 0.80
N ALA A 132 1.00 -12.68 1.85
CA ALA A 132 2.10 -12.36 2.76
C ALA A 132 3.45 -12.24 2.05
N ARG A 133 3.77 -13.18 1.15
CA ARG A 133 5.04 -13.15 0.40
C ARG A 133 5.14 -11.94 -0.52
N GLN A 134 4.04 -11.55 -1.18
CA GLN A 134 3.99 -10.35 -2.00
C GLN A 134 4.16 -9.08 -1.17
N GLY A 135 3.55 -9.00 0.03
CA GLY A 135 3.77 -7.90 0.98
C GLY A 135 5.24 -7.79 1.43
N LEU A 136 5.87 -8.89 1.80
CA LEU A 136 7.30 -8.92 2.17
C LEU A 136 8.20 -8.56 0.97
N GLY A 137 7.86 -9.07 -0.22
CA GLY A 137 8.55 -8.73 -1.47
C GLY A 137 8.46 -7.25 -1.80
N TYR A 138 7.32 -6.61 -1.54
CA TYR A 138 7.14 -5.17 -1.68
C TYR A 138 8.06 -4.39 -0.74
N ALA A 139 8.10 -4.74 0.55
CA ALA A 139 9.01 -4.10 1.52
C ALA A 139 10.47 -4.22 1.07
N ALA A 140 10.91 -5.42 0.68
CA ALA A 140 12.27 -5.64 0.19
C ALA A 140 12.58 -4.93 -1.14
N LYS A 141 11.60 -4.80 -2.05
CA LYS A 141 11.76 -4.02 -3.29
C LYS A 141 11.94 -2.54 -2.96
N LEU A 142 11.20 -2.03 -1.97
CA LEU A 142 11.24 -0.63 -1.57
C LEU A 142 12.59 -0.25 -0.93
N GLU A 143 13.15 -1.11 -0.08
CA GLU A 143 14.50 -0.93 0.48
C GLU A 143 15.59 -0.87 -0.60
N LYS A 144 15.40 -1.60 -1.70
CA LYS A 144 16.36 -1.71 -2.81
C LYS A 144 16.15 -0.70 -3.92
N SER A 145 15.01 0.01 -3.94
CA SER A 145 14.65 0.92 -5.03
C SER A 145 15.41 2.25 -4.98
N GLY A 146 16.14 2.52 -3.89
CA GLY A 146 16.74 3.83 -3.64
C GLY A 146 15.75 4.84 -3.05
N TRP A 147 14.55 4.43 -2.65
CA TRP A 147 13.64 5.26 -1.86
C TRP A 147 14.28 5.59 -0.51
N GLU A 148 14.34 6.87 -0.16
CA GLU A 148 15.09 7.38 0.99
C GLU A 148 14.32 7.33 2.33
N GLY A 149 13.13 6.71 2.33
CA GLY A 149 12.28 6.60 3.51
C GLY A 149 12.56 5.40 4.40
N GLU A 150 11.82 5.31 5.50
CA GLU A 150 11.89 4.18 6.44
C GLU A 150 10.77 3.17 6.15
N VAL A 151 11.13 1.89 6.06
CA VAL A 151 10.14 0.80 5.98
C VAL A 151 10.21 -0.11 7.20
N GLU A 152 9.06 -0.40 7.79
CA GLU A 152 8.90 -1.37 8.87
C GLU A 152 8.04 -2.54 8.37
N SER A 153 8.50 -3.78 8.54
CA SER A 153 7.72 -4.97 8.14
C SER A 153 7.63 -6.05 9.22
N PRO A 154 6.74 -5.89 10.21
CA PRO A 154 6.52 -6.92 11.21
C PRO A 154 5.61 -8.04 10.68
N ASP A 155 6.01 -9.28 10.96
CA ASP A 155 5.18 -10.46 10.74
C ASP A 155 4.33 -10.74 11.98
N THR A 156 3.00 -10.65 11.85
CA THR A 156 2.07 -10.97 12.92
C THR A 156 0.66 -11.24 12.40
N ASP A 157 0.11 -12.40 12.75
CA ASP A 157 -1.31 -12.75 12.60
C ASP A 157 -2.19 -12.19 13.74
N ASN A 158 -1.58 -11.66 14.80
CA ASN A 158 -2.27 -11.14 15.95
C ASN A 158 -2.77 -9.71 15.73
N ALA A 159 -4.10 -9.55 15.60
CA ALA A 159 -4.75 -8.26 15.40
C ALA A 159 -4.38 -7.18 16.45
N ARG A 160 -4.16 -7.55 17.72
CA ARG A 160 -3.76 -6.58 18.76
C ARG A 160 -2.35 -6.05 18.51
N LYS A 161 -1.44 -6.89 18.05
CA LYS A 161 -0.08 -6.45 17.68
C LYS A 161 -0.12 -5.54 16.47
N VAL A 162 -0.96 -5.83 15.47
CA VAL A 162 -1.18 -4.93 14.32
C VAL A 162 -1.63 -3.55 14.79
N VAL A 163 -2.69 -3.47 15.59
CA VAL A 163 -3.23 -2.20 16.09
C VAL A 163 -2.18 -1.41 16.88
N ASN A 164 -1.47 -2.07 17.79
CA ASN A 164 -0.40 -1.41 18.56
C ASN A 164 0.69 -0.86 17.65
N LYS A 165 1.10 -1.62 16.63
CA LYS A 165 2.15 -1.21 15.72
C LYS A 165 1.75 -0.04 14.84
N VAL A 166 0.50 -0.04 14.37
CA VAL A 166 -0.07 1.11 13.64
C VAL A 166 -0.10 2.35 14.55
N ALA A 167 -0.48 2.20 15.81
CA ALA A 167 -0.46 3.31 16.76
C ALA A 167 0.95 3.87 17.00
N GLU A 168 1.94 2.99 17.21
CA GLU A 168 3.36 3.38 17.34
C GLU A 168 3.86 4.12 16.09
N PHE A 169 3.53 3.62 14.90
CA PHE A 169 3.95 4.21 13.63
C PHE A 169 3.38 5.62 13.40
N ILE A 170 2.10 5.83 13.73
CA ILE A 170 1.43 7.13 13.56
C ILE A 170 1.89 8.16 14.60
N GLN A 171 2.34 7.70 15.78
CA GLN A 171 2.77 8.58 16.87
C GLN A 171 4.24 9.02 16.80
N LYS A 172 5.08 8.27 16.06
CA LYS A 172 6.49 8.60 15.82
C LYS A 172 6.61 9.83 14.91
#